data_AF-A0AAW1T9W7-F1
#
_entry.id   AF-A0AAW1T9W7-F1
#
_cell.length_a   1.000
_cell.length_b   1.000
_cell.length_c   1.000
_cell.angle_alpha   90.00
_cell.angle_beta   90.00
_cell.angle_gamma   90.00
#
_symmetry.space_group_name_H-M   'P 1'
#
loop_
_entity.id
_entity.type
_entity.pdbx_description
1 polymer ?
#
loop_
_entity_poly.entity_id
_entity_poly.type
_entity_poly.pdbx_seq_one_letter_code
_entity_poly.pdbx_strand_id
1 'polypeptide(L)'
;MDALSPAAPAAAPPSAALALAQSQEAAEAAQELREQLAAAKDARKAALAPGGVLTSRFMARHPVILQIGSNVFVHAGLLPSHVEYGLERINRESQQWMLGQGQAAMPSYLAGRDAVVWTRNYSQRDSFKCDCDGLARVLDMIPGASRMIVGHTIQRVANAACDGKVHRIDVGMSKGCKDRTPQVMEIVNDNEDRLGL
;
A
#
# COMPACT_ATOMS: atom_id res chain seq x y z
N MET A 1 -18.88 -67.16 -44.24
CA MET A 1 -19.29 -66.15 -43.24
C MET A 1 -18.02 -65.69 -42.55
N ASP A 2 -17.26 -64.80 -43.18
CA ASP A 2 -16.06 -64.24 -42.57
C ASP A 2 -16.41 -62.90 -41.93
N ALA A 3 -16.42 -62.86 -40.60
CA ALA A 3 -16.53 -61.64 -39.84
C ALA A 3 -15.20 -60.88 -39.96
N LEU A 4 -15.23 -59.72 -40.62
CA LEU A 4 -14.12 -58.78 -40.59
C LEU A 4 -13.85 -58.37 -39.14
N SER A 5 -12.65 -58.70 -38.65
CA SER A 5 -12.11 -58.14 -37.41
C SER A 5 -12.00 -56.61 -37.56
N PRO A 6 -12.36 -55.81 -36.52
CA PRO A 6 -12.16 -54.38 -36.58
C PRO A 6 -10.66 -54.08 -36.61
N ALA A 7 -10.24 -53.28 -37.60
CA ALA A 7 -8.88 -52.77 -37.71
C ALA A 7 -8.51 -52.01 -36.43
N ALA A 8 -7.35 -52.36 -35.85
CA ALA A 8 -6.78 -51.61 -34.74
C ALA A 8 -6.61 -50.14 -35.15
N PRO A 9 -6.90 -49.17 -34.26
CA PRO A 9 -6.74 -47.76 -34.59
C PRO A 9 -5.29 -47.50 -35.00
N ALA A 10 -5.11 -46.85 -36.15
CA ALA A 10 -3.79 -46.45 -36.63
C ALA A 10 -3.10 -45.60 -35.56
N ALA A 11 -1.89 -45.99 -35.16
CA ALA A 11 -1.08 -45.19 -34.24
C ALA A 11 -0.92 -43.77 -34.79
N ALA A 12 -1.14 -42.77 -33.94
CA ALA A 12 -0.97 -41.36 -34.32
C ALA A 12 0.44 -41.14 -34.89
N PRO A 13 0.61 -40.35 -35.95
CA PRO A 13 1.92 -40.08 -36.51
C PRO A 13 2.83 -39.52 -35.41
N PRO A 14 4.12 -39.91 -35.35
CA PRO A 14 5.02 -39.59 -34.24
C PRO A 14 5.12 -38.09 -33.92
N SER A 15 4.89 -37.22 -34.90
CA SER A 15 4.81 -35.76 -34.73
C SER A 15 3.60 -35.28 -33.90
N ALA A 16 2.43 -35.90 -34.07
CA ALA A 16 1.23 -35.53 -33.32
C ALA A 16 1.29 -36.00 -31.85
N ALA A 17 1.88 -37.17 -31.61
CA ALA A 17 2.12 -37.66 -30.26
C ALA A 17 3.12 -36.77 -29.49
N LEU A 18 4.18 -36.31 -30.15
CA LEU A 18 5.16 -35.38 -29.57
C LEU A 18 4.53 -34.02 -29.23
N ALA A 19 3.73 -33.46 -30.13
CA ALA A 19 3.04 -32.19 -29.89
C ALA A 19 2.04 -32.27 -28.73
N LEU A 20 1.32 -33.40 -28.59
CA LEU A 20 0.41 -33.63 -27.46
C LEU A 20 1.18 -33.72 -26.14
N ALA A 21 2.26 -34.50 -26.09
CA ALA A 21 3.11 -34.61 -24.90
C ALA A 21 3.67 -33.25 -24.46
N GLN A 22 4.18 -32.45 -25.41
CA GLN A 22 4.64 -31.09 -25.13
C GLN A 22 3.52 -30.18 -24.60
N SER A 23 2.30 -30.32 -25.11
CA SER A 23 1.14 -29.55 -24.61
C SER A 23 0.70 -29.98 -23.20
N GLN A 24 0.84 -31.26 -22.87
CA GLN A 24 0.54 -31.81 -21.55
C GLN A 24 1.60 -31.36 -20.53
N GLU A 25 2.88 -31.46 -20.87
CA GLU A 25 3.98 -30.94 -20.05
C GLU A 25 3.83 -29.43 -19.77
N ALA A 26 3.46 -28.64 -20.79
CA ALA A 26 3.22 -27.22 -20.62
C ALA A 26 2.01 -26.93 -19.71
N ALA A 27 0.95 -27.75 -19.78
CA ALA A 27 -0.22 -27.63 -18.93
C ALA A 27 0.08 -27.98 -17.46
N GLU A 28 0.84 -29.05 -17.24
CA GLU A 28 1.31 -29.48 -15.92
C GLU A 28 2.23 -28.43 -15.28
N ALA A 29 3.22 -27.94 -16.01
CA ALA A 29 4.09 -26.86 -15.54
C ALA A 29 3.31 -25.57 -15.20
N ALA A 30 2.29 -25.22 -16.01
CA ALA A 30 1.42 -24.08 -15.72
C ALA A 30 0.54 -24.30 -14.49
N GLN A 31 0.11 -25.53 -14.22
CA GLN A 31 -0.61 -25.88 -13.00
C GLN A 31 0.29 -25.77 -11.77
N GLU A 32 1.49 -26.36 -11.82
CA GLU A 32 2.47 -26.29 -10.73
C GLU A 32 2.82 -24.83 -10.39
N LEU A 33 3.08 -24.00 -11.40
CA LEU A 33 3.34 -22.57 -11.19
C LEU A 33 2.16 -21.86 -10.51
N ARG A 34 0.92 -22.18 -10.87
CA ARG A 34 -0.27 -21.59 -10.23
C ARG A 34 -0.35 -21.98 -8.76
N GLU A 35 -0.08 -23.24 -8.43
CA GLU A 35 -0.07 -23.75 -7.06
C GLU A 35 1.03 -23.08 -6.23
N GLN A 36 2.24 -22.96 -6.78
CA GLN A 36 3.35 -22.24 -6.14
C GLN A 36 3.01 -20.76 -5.92
N LEU A 37 2.41 -20.09 -6.89
CA LEU A 37 1.97 -18.70 -6.76
C LEU A 37 0.85 -18.53 -5.73
N ALA A 38 -0.08 -19.48 -5.63
CA ALA A 38 -1.13 -19.47 -4.61
C ALA A 38 -0.52 -19.63 -3.21
N ALA A 39 0.36 -20.61 -3.01
CA ALA A 39 1.07 -20.82 -1.77
C ALA A 39 1.90 -19.59 -1.37
N ALA A 40 2.61 -18.96 -2.31
CA ALA A 40 3.37 -17.75 -2.06
C ALA A 40 2.48 -16.56 -1.65
N LYS A 41 1.30 -16.42 -2.27
CA LYS A 41 0.32 -15.39 -1.88
C LYS A 41 -0.17 -15.60 -0.45
N ASP A 42 -0.47 -16.84 -0.06
CA ASP A 42 -1.00 -17.12 1.27
C ASP A 42 0.08 -17.01 2.35
N ALA A 43 1.30 -17.46 2.08
CA ALA A 43 2.45 -17.23 2.95
C ALA A 43 2.70 -15.72 3.16
N ARG A 44 2.61 -14.91 2.10
CA ARG A 44 2.73 -13.44 2.20
C ARG A 44 1.62 -12.83 3.04
N LYS A 45 0.36 -13.25 2.84
CA LYS A 45 -0.78 -12.77 3.65
C LYS A 45 -0.56 -13.10 5.12
N ALA A 46 -0.19 -14.35 5.45
CA ALA A 46 0.05 -14.78 6.82
C ALA A 46 1.22 -14.01 7.47
N ALA A 47 2.30 -13.78 6.72
CA ALA A 47 3.47 -13.06 7.22
C ALA A 47 3.19 -11.57 7.51
N LEU A 48 2.32 -10.94 6.70
CA LEU A 48 1.96 -9.52 6.79
C LEU A 48 0.64 -9.23 7.54
N ALA A 49 -0.11 -10.27 7.93
CA ALA A 49 -1.29 -10.11 8.75
C ALA A 49 -0.95 -9.56 10.14
N PRO A 50 -1.92 -8.97 10.86
CA PRO A 50 -1.84 -8.78 12.31
C PRO A 50 -1.32 -10.03 13.03
N GLY A 51 -0.31 -9.87 13.88
CA GLY A 51 0.37 -10.97 14.58
C GLY A 51 1.35 -11.78 13.72
N GLY A 52 1.37 -11.57 12.40
CA GLY A 52 2.27 -12.23 11.45
C GLY A 52 3.74 -11.90 11.70
N VAL A 53 4.63 -12.82 11.30
CA VAL A 53 6.07 -12.73 11.62
C VAL A 53 6.74 -11.45 11.13
N LEU A 54 6.37 -10.95 9.94
CA LEU A 54 6.96 -9.71 9.41
C LEU A 54 6.33 -8.48 10.04
N THR A 55 5.01 -8.50 10.25
CA THR A 55 4.30 -7.38 10.89
C THR A 55 4.77 -7.18 12.31
N SER A 56 4.76 -8.24 13.12
CA SER A 56 5.19 -8.20 14.52
C SER A 56 6.66 -7.82 14.64
N ARG A 57 7.53 -8.38 13.77
CA ARG A 57 8.96 -8.09 13.83
C ARG A 57 9.28 -6.69 13.33
N PHE A 58 8.76 -6.26 12.18
CA PHE A 58 9.28 -5.07 11.50
C PHE A 58 8.30 -3.90 11.44
N MET A 59 6.99 -4.11 11.47
CA MET A 59 6.01 -3.04 11.22
C MET A 59 5.41 -2.47 12.50
N ALA A 60 5.06 -3.32 13.46
CA ALA A 60 4.30 -2.93 14.64
C ALA A 60 5.03 -1.94 15.56
N ARG A 61 6.35 -1.81 15.43
CA ARG A 61 7.17 -0.88 16.22
C ARG A 61 7.14 0.56 15.71
N HIS A 62 6.58 0.80 14.52
CA HIS A 62 6.58 2.11 13.88
C HIS A 62 5.21 2.80 14.06
N PRO A 63 5.19 4.09 14.41
CA PRO A 63 3.94 4.84 14.50
C PRO A 63 3.32 5.05 13.11
N VAL A 64 1.99 5.14 13.06
CA VAL A 64 1.26 5.51 11.84
C VAL A 64 1.19 7.03 11.65
N ILE A 65 1.45 7.79 12.71
CA ILE A 65 1.48 9.25 12.75
C ILE A 65 2.72 9.68 13.55
N LEU A 66 3.57 10.55 13.00
CA LEU A 66 4.79 11.02 13.65
C LEU A 66 4.90 12.54 13.52
N GLN A 67 5.19 13.24 14.61
CA GLN A 67 5.53 14.66 14.57
C GLN A 67 7.01 14.88 14.91
N ILE A 68 7.72 15.62 14.07
CA ILE A 68 9.10 16.06 14.30
C ILE A 68 9.12 17.58 14.14
N GLY A 69 9.37 18.31 15.23
CA GLY A 69 9.24 19.76 15.25
C GLY A 69 7.83 20.17 14.81
N SER A 70 7.74 21.00 13.77
CA SER A 70 6.46 21.45 13.22
C SER A 70 5.90 20.60 12.07
N ASN A 71 6.57 19.48 11.76
CA ASN A 71 6.26 18.60 10.64
C ASN A 71 5.49 17.36 11.10
N VAL A 72 4.25 17.19 10.63
CA VAL A 72 3.43 16.00 10.90
C VAL A 72 3.48 15.04 9.71
N PHE A 73 4.04 13.86 9.92
CA PHE A 73 4.14 12.78 8.94
C PHE A 73 3.00 11.77 9.13
N VAL A 74 2.24 11.54 8.06
CA VAL A 74 1.16 10.56 8.02
C VAL A 74 1.02 10.04 6.60
N HIS A 75 0.67 8.77 6.41
CA HIS A 75 0.65 8.18 5.07
C HIS A 75 -0.30 8.92 4.10
N ALA A 76 -1.49 9.32 4.56
CA ALA A 76 -2.51 9.92 3.70
C ALA A 76 -3.07 11.26 4.22
N GLY A 77 -3.41 11.36 5.51
CA GLY A 77 -3.83 12.62 6.12
C GLY A 77 -4.52 12.45 7.48
N LEU A 78 -4.73 13.54 8.21
CA LEU A 78 -5.44 13.56 9.49
C LEU A 78 -6.71 14.41 9.41
N LEU A 79 -7.86 13.87 9.79
CA LEU A 79 -9.10 14.62 9.90
C LEU A 79 -9.29 15.12 11.35
N PRO A 80 -10.15 16.12 11.61
CA PRO A 80 -10.40 16.61 12.97
C PRO A 80 -10.75 15.49 13.96
N SER A 81 -11.56 14.52 13.53
CA SER A 81 -11.95 13.36 14.33
C SER A 81 -10.76 12.49 14.78
N HIS A 82 -9.67 12.44 14.00
CA HIS A 82 -8.45 11.72 14.40
C HIS A 82 -7.70 12.45 15.50
N VAL A 83 -7.64 13.79 15.42
CA VAL A 83 -6.99 14.61 16.45
C VAL A 83 -7.79 14.56 17.75
N GLU A 84 -9.12 14.67 17.67
CA GLU A 84 -10.05 14.53 18.80
C GLU A 84 -9.95 13.15 19.47
N TYR A 85 -9.81 12.08 18.68
CA TYR A 85 -9.62 10.73 19.23
C TYR A 85 -8.28 10.56 19.95
N GLY A 86 -7.26 11.30 19.51
CA GLY A 86 -5.92 11.35 20.10
C GLY A 86 -4.88 10.60 19.28
N LEU A 87 -3.90 11.32 18.73
CA LEU A 87 -2.87 10.77 17.84
C LEU A 87 -2.03 9.66 18.50
N GLU A 88 -1.63 9.87 19.76
CA GLU A 88 -0.90 8.87 20.53
C GLU A 88 -1.74 7.62 20.81
N ARG A 89 -3.05 7.79 20.97
CA ARG A 89 -3.98 6.68 21.14
C ARG A 89 -4.06 5.86 19.84
N ILE A 90 -4.20 6.53 18.70
CA ILE A 90 -4.18 5.90 17.37
C ILE A 90 -2.90 5.07 17.20
N ASN A 91 -1.73 5.64 17.51
CA ASN A 91 -0.45 4.93 17.39
C ASN A 91 -0.40 3.67 18.26
N ARG A 92 -0.75 3.77 19.55
CA ARG A 92 -0.74 2.62 20.47
C ARG A 92 -1.70 1.52 20.04
N GLU A 93 -2.94 1.87 19.72
CA GLU A 93 -3.96 0.89 19.33
C GLU A 93 -3.65 0.27 17.95
N SER A 94 -3.06 1.04 17.02
CA SER A 94 -2.56 0.50 15.74
C SER A 94 -1.43 -0.52 15.95
N GLN A 95 -0.49 -0.22 16.85
CA GLN A 95 0.59 -1.14 17.23
C GLN A 95 0.03 -2.42 17.85
N GLN A 96 -0.89 -2.30 18.82
CA GLN A 96 -1.54 -3.46 19.44
C GLN A 96 -2.22 -4.32 18.37
N TRP A 97 -3.04 -3.71 17.51
CA TRP A 97 -3.69 -4.43 16.42
C TRP A 97 -2.68 -5.13 15.50
N MET A 98 -1.60 -4.45 15.08
CA MET A 98 -0.55 -5.05 14.25
C MET A 98 0.16 -6.24 14.94
N LEU A 99 0.31 -6.21 16.26
CA LEU A 99 0.84 -7.34 17.04
C LEU A 99 -0.16 -8.49 17.22
N GLY A 100 -1.38 -8.37 16.69
CA GLY A 100 -2.47 -9.32 16.95
C GLY A 100 -3.02 -9.22 18.38
N GLN A 101 -2.79 -8.09 19.04
CA GLN A 101 -3.29 -7.79 20.38
C GLN A 101 -4.52 -6.88 20.29
N GLY A 102 -5.47 -7.03 21.21
CA GLY A 102 -6.70 -6.23 21.22
C GLY A 102 -7.80 -6.79 20.30
N GLN A 103 -8.57 -5.91 19.66
CA GLN A 103 -9.71 -6.32 18.83
C GLN A 103 -9.23 -7.00 17.53
N ALA A 104 -9.93 -8.06 17.11
CA ALA A 104 -9.63 -8.75 15.86
C ALA A 104 -9.92 -7.87 14.62
N ALA A 105 -10.93 -7.00 14.72
CA ALA A 105 -11.30 -6.10 13.64
C ALA A 105 -10.25 -4.99 13.49
N MET A 106 -10.00 -4.59 12.23
CA MET A 106 -9.19 -3.42 11.94
C MET A 106 -9.86 -2.16 12.51
N PRO A 107 -9.12 -1.31 13.25
CA PRO A 107 -9.66 -0.05 13.73
C PRO A 107 -10.17 0.84 12.60
N SER A 108 -11.28 1.54 12.83
CA SER A 108 -11.94 2.36 11.80
C SER A 108 -11.05 3.48 11.27
N TYR A 109 -10.17 4.07 12.09
CA TYR A 109 -9.22 5.08 11.65
C TYR A 109 -8.08 4.51 10.75
N LEU A 110 -8.00 3.19 10.57
CA LEU A 110 -7.11 2.51 9.60
C LEU A 110 -7.87 1.97 8.37
N ALA A 111 -9.21 1.97 8.40
CA ALA A 111 -10.06 1.34 7.39
C ALA A 111 -11.01 2.35 6.73
N GLY A 112 -11.22 2.20 5.42
CA GLY A 112 -12.15 3.03 4.67
C GLY A 112 -11.55 4.35 4.20
N ARG A 113 -12.36 5.15 3.49
CA ARG A 113 -11.90 6.33 2.74
C ARG A 113 -11.29 7.41 3.63
N ASP A 114 -11.82 7.58 4.84
CA ASP A 114 -11.46 8.69 5.72
C ASP A 114 -10.33 8.34 6.70
N ALA A 115 -9.83 7.11 6.67
CA ALA A 115 -8.76 6.64 7.54
C ALA A 115 -7.42 7.36 7.30
N VAL A 116 -6.56 7.34 8.32
CA VAL A 116 -5.27 8.05 8.34
C VAL A 116 -4.32 7.61 7.22
N VAL A 117 -4.51 6.40 6.70
CA VAL A 117 -3.74 5.79 5.61
C VAL A 117 -4.47 5.76 4.25
N TRP A 118 -5.66 6.37 4.14
CA TRP A 118 -6.48 6.30 2.92
C TRP A 118 -7.06 7.63 2.47
N THR A 119 -7.23 8.61 3.36
CA THR A 119 -7.84 9.89 3.00
C THR A 119 -7.07 10.62 1.91
N ARG A 120 -7.79 11.33 1.04
CA ARG A 120 -7.21 12.13 -0.04
C ARG A 120 -7.54 13.61 0.09
N ASN A 121 -8.15 14.02 1.21
CA ASN A 121 -8.70 15.37 1.39
C ASN A 121 -7.65 16.47 1.19
N TYR A 122 -6.38 16.21 1.50
CA TYR A 122 -5.31 17.22 1.39
C TYR A 122 -4.31 16.94 0.27
N SER A 123 -4.45 15.80 -0.42
CA SER A 123 -3.47 15.32 -1.40
C SER A 123 -4.03 15.17 -2.80
N GLN A 124 -5.20 15.75 -3.09
CA GLN A 124 -5.83 15.65 -4.41
C GLN A 124 -4.84 16.03 -5.51
N ARG A 125 -4.94 15.36 -6.67
CA ARG A 125 -4.07 15.65 -7.82
C ARG A 125 -4.24 17.08 -8.29
N ASP A 126 -5.48 17.53 -8.34
CA ASP A 126 -5.82 18.92 -8.59
C ASP A 126 -5.85 19.67 -7.25
N SER A 127 -4.89 20.57 -7.02
CA SER A 127 -4.72 21.23 -5.71
C SER A 127 -5.93 22.04 -5.26
N PHE A 128 -6.72 22.59 -6.19
CA PHE A 128 -7.95 23.33 -5.87
C PHE A 128 -9.06 22.44 -5.27
N LYS A 129 -8.92 21.11 -5.33
CA LYS A 129 -9.83 20.15 -4.70
C LYS A 129 -9.39 19.78 -3.28
N CYS A 130 -8.22 20.23 -2.84
CA CYS A 130 -7.78 20.00 -1.47
C CYS A 130 -8.63 20.83 -0.50
N ASP A 131 -9.03 20.21 0.61
CA ASP A 131 -9.70 20.87 1.73
C ASP A 131 -8.68 21.63 2.59
N CYS A 132 -8.22 22.79 2.08
CA CYS A 132 -7.19 23.58 2.76
C CYS A 132 -7.68 24.18 4.08
N ASP A 133 -8.96 24.51 4.20
CA ASP A 133 -9.54 25.00 5.45
C ASP A 133 -9.60 23.89 6.50
N GLY A 134 -9.98 22.67 6.10
CA GLY A 134 -9.94 21.51 6.97
C GLY A 134 -8.52 21.17 7.41
N LEU A 135 -7.54 21.25 6.52
CA LEU A 135 -6.13 21.07 6.87
C LEU A 135 -5.66 22.11 7.88
N ALA A 136 -5.98 23.39 7.67
CA ALA A 136 -5.61 24.46 8.60
C ALA A 136 -6.17 24.19 10.00
N ARG A 137 -7.46 23.85 10.11
CA ARG A 137 -8.09 23.49 11.39
C ARG A 137 -7.38 22.32 12.08
N VAL A 138 -7.04 21.28 11.32
CA VAL A 138 -6.33 20.11 11.87
C VAL A 138 -4.96 20.47 12.40
N LEU A 139 -4.19 21.29 11.68
CA LEU A 139 -2.87 21.74 12.13
C LEU A 139 -2.97 22.62 13.38
N ASP A 140 -3.96 23.50 13.46
CA ASP A 140 -4.20 24.34 14.65
C ASP A 140 -4.56 23.52 15.89
N MET A 141 -5.18 22.34 15.71
CA MET A 141 -5.50 21.42 16.80
C MET A 141 -4.29 20.62 17.30
N ILE A 142 -3.18 20.57 16.55
CA ILE A 142 -1.98 19.80 16.89
C ILE A 142 -0.90 20.75 17.41
N PRO A 143 -0.57 20.72 18.71
CA PRO A 143 0.41 21.63 19.29
C PRO A 143 1.75 21.63 18.54
N GLY A 144 2.16 22.82 18.09
CA GLY A 144 3.43 23.03 17.40
C GLY A 144 3.46 22.60 15.93
N ALA A 145 2.38 22.06 15.36
CA ALA A 145 2.34 21.70 13.95
C ALA A 145 2.18 22.92 13.03
N SER A 146 2.87 22.92 11.90
CA SER A 146 2.78 23.95 10.85
C SER A 146 2.43 23.37 9.48
N ARG A 147 2.83 22.12 9.22
CA ARG A 147 2.59 21.43 7.94
C ARG A 147 2.48 19.92 8.08
N MET A 148 1.78 19.33 7.11
CA MET A 148 1.57 17.88 7.01
C MET A 148 2.31 17.31 5.78
N ILE A 149 3.05 16.23 5.98
CA ILE A 149 3.79 15.53 4.93
C ILE A 149 3.07 14.22 4.64
N VAL A 150 2.62 14.06 3.40
CA VAL A 150 1.73 12.97 2.99
C VAL A 150 2.19 12.27 1.71
N GLY A 151 1.86 10.98 1.63
CA GLY A 151 1.99 10.17 0.42
C GLY A 151 0.63 9.80 -0.14
N HIS A 152 0.44 8.51 -0.45
CA HIS A 152 -0.82 7.85 -0.83
C HIS A 152 -1.47 8.27 -2.16
N THR A 153 -1.49 9.56 -2.45
CA THR A 153 -1.97 10.12 -3.72
C THR A 153 -0.79 10.47 -4.59
N ILE A 154 -0.56 9.63 -5.60
CA ILE A 154 0.50 9.80 -6.59
C ILE A 154 0.37 11.16 -7.28
N GLN A 155 1.39 11.98 -7.12
CA GLN A 155 1.61 13.26 -7.77
C GLN A 155 2.46 13.10 -9.03
N ARG A 156 2.49 14.11 -9.91
CA ARG A 156 3.41 14.13 -11.07
C ARG A 156 4.87 14.29 -10.63
N VAL A 157 5.08 15.22 -9.72
CA VAL A 157 6.33 15.55 -9.03
C VAL A 157 5.97 15.84 -7.57
N ALA A 158 6.89 15.63 -6.64
CA ALA A 158 6.73 16.07 -5.27
C ALA A 158 6.53 17.59 -5.24
N ASN A 159 5.59 18.05 -4.43
CA ASN A 159 5.17 19.45 -4.43
C ASN A 159 4.45 19.82 -3.11
N ALA A 160 4.10 21.08 -2.97
CA ALA A 160 3.25 21.60 -1.90
C ALA A 160 1.85 22.01 -2.39
N ALA A 161 0.90 22.12 -1.47
CA ALA A 161 -0.40 22.75 -1.65
C ALA A 161 -0.83 23.47 -0.36
N CYS A 162 -1.97 24.18 -0.41
CA CYS A 162 -2.53 24.92 0.72
C CYS A 162 -1.53 25.89 1.36
N ASP A 163 -0.85 26.68 0.52
CA ASP A 163 0.19 27.63 0.93
C ASP A 163 1.32 27.00 1.77
N GLY A 164 1.78 25.81 1.36
CA GLY A 164 2.85 25.09 2.04
C GLY A 164 2.41 24.26 3.25
N LYS A 165 1.13 24.29 3.62
CA LYS A 165 0.63 23.52 4.78
C LYS A 165 0.57 22.02 4.53
N VAL A 166 0.57 21.57 3.28
CA VAL A 166 0.68 20.13 2.94
C VAL A 166 1.70 19.89 1.85
N HIS A 167 2.61 18.95 2.11
CA HIS A 167 3.61 18.48 1.18
C HIS A 167 3.28 17.07 0.72
N ARG A 168 3.15 16.90 -0.60
CA ARG A 168 2.66 15.68 -1.26
C ARG A 168 3.85 15.03 -1.95
N ILE A 169 4.43 14.01 -1.32
CA ILE A 169 5.75 13.47 -1.70
C ILE A 169 5.71 12.11 -2.43
N ASP A 170 4.52 11.51 -2.59
CA ASP A 170 4.38 10.27 -3.35
C ASP A 170 4.36 10.55 -4.86
N VAL A 171 5.43 10.16 -5.56
CA VAL A 171 5.55 10.25 -7.02
C VAL A 171 5.26 8.94 -7.75
N GLY A 172 4.89 7.88 -7.02
CA GLY A 172 4.58 6.57 -7.60
C GLY A 172 5.83 5.78 -8.01
N MET A 173 6.83 5.71 -7.14
CA MET A 173 8.16 5.12 -7.45
C MET A 173 8.15 3.61 -7.73
N SER A 174 7.13 2.88 -7.28
CA SER A 174 7.10 1.43 -7.46
C SER A 174 6.69 1.03 -8.87
N LYS A 175 7.23 -0.11 -9.35
CA LYS A 175 6.82 -0.76 -10.62
C LYS A 175 5.32 -1.04 -10.70
N GLY A 176 4.68 -1.32 -9.57
CA GLY A 176 3.24 -1.55 -9.48
C GLY A 176 2.39 -0.27 -9.56
N CYS A 177 3.00 0.90 -9.62
CA CYS A 177 2.33 2.19 -9.64
C CYS A 177 2.64 2.95 -10.94
N LYS A 178 3.69 3.77 -10.95
CA LYS A 178 4.09 4.59 -12.09
C LYS A 178 5.55 4.40 -12.50
N ASP A 179 6.31 3.57 -11.77
CA ASP A 179 7.73 3.27 -12.01
C ASP A 179 8.57 4.54 -12.24
N ARG A 180 8.27 5.60 -11.47
CA ARG A 180 8.95 6.89 -11.61
C ARG A 180 10.20 6.95 -10.77
N THR A 181 11.15 7.76 -11.20
CA THR A 181 12.33 8.10 -10.40
C THR A 181 11.91 8.65 -9.04
N PRO A 182 12.44 8.11 -7.93
CA PRO A 182 12.21 8.66 -6.59
C PRO A 182 12.59 10.15 -6.53
N GLN A 183 11.92 10.90 -5.67
CA GLN A 183 12.23 12.30 -5.37
C GLN A 183 12.38 12.48 -3.87
N VAL A 184 13.18 13.48 -3.47
CA VAL A 184 13.51 13.74 -2.08
C VAL A 184 12.99 15.12 -1.70
N MET A 185 12.47 15.18 -0.47
CA MET A 185 12.21 16.44 0.23
C MET A 185 13.20 16.55 1.38
N GLU A 186 14.02 17.59 1.36
CA GLU A 186 14.90 17.95 2.47
C GLU A 186 14.17 18.92 3.39
N ILE A 187 14.23 18.72 4.70
CA ILE A 187 13.74 19.64 5.74
C ILE A 187 14.96 20.14 6.52
N VAL A 188 15.21 21.45 6.48
CA VAL A 188 16.32 22.12 7.15
C VAL A 188 15.75 23.10 8.17
N ASN A 189 16.33 23.16 9.37
CA ASN A 189 15.92 24.08 10.43
C ASN A 189 14.40 24.09 10.71
N ASP A 190 13.77 22.91 10.67
CA ASP A 190 12.32 22.66 10.86
C ASP A 190 11.41 23.16 9.73
N ASN A 191 11.67 24.35 9.16
CA ASN A 191 10.74 25.06 8.29
C ASN A 191 11.24 25.28 6.86
N GLU A 192 12.55 25.24 6.61
CA GLU A 192 13.08 25.38 5.25
C GLU A 192 12.95 24.04 4.53
N ASP A 193 12.44 24.05 3.30
CA ASP A 193 12.35 22.84 2.49
C ASP A 193 12.89 23.04 1.07
N ARG A 194 13.46 21.94 0.56
CA ARG A 194 13.95 21.85 -0.81
C ARG A 194 13.41 20.56 -1.43
N LEU A 195 12.73 20.71 -2.56
CA LEU A 195 12.26 19.59 -3.38
C LEU A 195 13.22 19.41 -4.54
N GLY A 196 13.85 18.24 -4.63
CA GLY A 196 14.90 17.99 -5.61
C GLY A 196 15.20 16.51 -5.85
N LEU A 197 16.14 16.29 -6.78
CA LEU A 197 16.81 15.03 -7.03
C LEU A 197 18.16 15.01 -6.31
#